data_AF-A0AB38SR95-F1
#
_entry.id   AF-A0AB38SR95-F1
#
_cell.length_a   1.000
_cell.length_b   1.000
_cell.length_c   1.000
_cell.angle_alpha   90.00
_cell.angle_beta   90.00
_cell.angle_gamma   90.00
#
_symmetry.space_group_name_H-M   'P 1'
#
loop_
_entity.id
_entity.type
_entity.pdbx_description
1 polymer ?
#
loop_
_entity_poly.entity_id
_entity_poly.type
_entity_poly.pdbx_seq_one_letter_code
_entity_poly.pdbx_strand_id
1 'polypeptide(L)'
;MLKEGKYAAWFRTAQAQGTGIVHLSQGRISGSDSFFTYGGSYQFDDDQRFTAVLTTRRHAEGPPTVFGRDEVEVYLSGVFSGAMATCSGTAKQAPDVKFEATLIYSQEDAPPADVRSAVVRLNVDKLPKGPDSRYRPRHPFTAGPSK
;
A
#
# COMPACT_ATOMS: atom_id res chain seq x y z
N MET A 1 15.57 -19.96 -5.37
CA MET A 1 14.22 -20.07 -4.79
C MET A 1 13.81 -18.72 -4.24
N LEU A 2 12.54 -18.33 -4.40
CA LEU A 2 11.99 -17.15 -3.73
C LEU A 2 12.00 -17.41 -2.22
N LYS A 3 12.47 -16.44 -1.44
CA LYS A 3 12.59 -16.58 0.02
C LYS A 3 11.23 -16.36 0.67
N GLU A 4 10.98 -17.04 1.77
CA GLU A 4 9.90 -16.63 2.66
C GLU A 4 10.31 -15.33 3.38
N GLY A 5 9.32 -14.49 3.67
CA GLY A 5 9.53 -13.23 4.36
C GLY A 5 8.82 -12.06 3.69
N LYS A 6 9.27 -10.86 4.03
CA LYS A 6 8.64 -9.59 3.66
C LYS A 6 9.22 -9.04 2.35
N TYR A 7 8.33 -8.53 1.52
CA TYR A 7 8.60 -7.96 0.22
C TYR A 7 7.95 -6.60 0.09
N ALA A 8 8.69 -5.64 -0.47
CA ALA A 8 8.09 -4.46 -1.06
C ALA A 8 7.54 -4.83 -2.43
N ALA A 9 6.31 -4.45 -2.72
CA ALA A 9 5.65 -4.67 -3.99
C ALA A 9 5.48 -3.34 -4.72
N TRP A 10 5.88 -3.31 -5.98
CA TRP A 10 5.47 -2.29 -6.94
C TRP A 10 4.66 -2.96 -8.03
N PHE A 11 3.51 -2.41 -8.37
CA PHE A 11 2.61 -3.03 -9.33
C PHE A 11 1.91 -2.00 -10.20
N ARG A 12 1.49 -2.43 -11.39
CA ARG A 12 0.85 -1.57 -12.37
C ARG A 12 -0.10 -2.32 -13.29
N THR A 13 -0.99 -1.54 -13.88
CA THR A 13 -1.78 -1.85 -15.08
C THR A 13 -1.50 -0.76 -16.12
N ALA A 14 -2.17 -0.81 -17.28
CA ALA A 14 -2.06 0.27 -18.26
C ALA A 14 -2.63 1.62 -17.75
N GLN A 15 -3.51 1.59 -16.75
CA GLN A 15 -4.25 2.77 -16.28
C GLN A 15 -3.78 3.30 -14.93
N ALA A 16 -3.15 2.46 -14.10
CA ALA A 16 -2.80 2.82 -12.74
C ALA A 16 -1.56 2.06 -12.24
N GLN A 17 -0.95 2.57 -11.18
CA GLN A 17 0.15 1.91 -10.47
C GLN A 17 -0.01 2.09 -8.97
N GLY A 18 0.64 1.23 -8.19
CA GLY A 18 0.62 1.28 -6.74
C GLY A 18 1.81 0.58 -6.12
N THR A 19 1.90 0.71 -4.80
CA THR A 19 2.89 0.03 -3.97
C THR A 19 2.20 -0.62 -2.79
N GLY A 20 2.83 -1.66 -2.25
CA GLY A 20 2.32 -2.37 -1.09
C GLY A 20 3.40 -3.21 -0.42
N ILE A 21 3.00 -3.89 0.64
CA ILE A 21 3.82 -4.87 1.33
C ILE A 21 3.20 -6.24 1.13
N VAL A 22 4.03 -7.23 0.81
CA VAL A 22 3.66 -8.63 0.67
C VAL A 22 4.50 -9.46 1.61
N HIS A 23 3.89 -10.41 2.29
CA HIS A 23 4.53 -11.41 3.11
C HIS A 23 4.26 -12.80 2.51
N LEU A 24 5.33 -13.54 2.29
CA LEU A 24 5.28 -14.89 1.73
C LEU A 24 5.69 -15.88 2.81
N SER A 25 4.84 -16.85 3.11
CA SER A 25 5.19 -17.91 4.05
C SER A 25 4.37 -19.17 3.77
N GLN A 26 5.02 -20.33 3.72
CA GLN A 26 4.39 -21.63 3.62
C GLN A 26 3.36 -21.73 2.48
N GLY A 27 3.70 -21.19 1.31
CA GLY A 27 2.81 -21.20 0.13
C GLY A 27 1.63 -20.23 0.23
N ARG A 28 1.59 -19.35 1.23
CA ARG A 28 0.58 -18.31 1.40
C ARG A 28 1.12 -16.92 1.12
N ILE A 29 0.23 -16.09 0.59
CA ILE A 29 0.44 -14.67 0.39
C ILE A 29 -0.44 -13.94 1.39
N SER A 30 0.15 -12.99 2.12
CA SER A 30 -0.59 -11.95 2.84
C SER A 30 0.04 -10.59 2.59
N GLY A 31 -0.67 -9.51 2.85
CA GLY A 31 -0.12 -8.19 2.64
C GLY A 31 -1.16 -7.09 2.68
N SER A 32 -0.72 -5.86 2.44
CA SER A 32 -1.62 -4.72 2.31
C SER A 32 -0.94 -3.55 1.62
N ASP A 33 -1.77 -2.62 1.15
CA ASP A 33 -1.40 -1.24 0.87
C ASP A 33 -2.20 -0.28 1.78
N SER A 34 -2.35 0.98 1.37
CA SER A 34 -3.11 1.97 2.12
C SER A 34 -4.60 1.66 2.25
N PHE A 35 -5.21 0.98 1.27
CA PHE A 35 -6.67 0.82 1.15
C PHE A 35 -7.15 -0.65 1.14
N PHE A 36 -6.28 -1.57 0.74
CA PHE A 36 -6.57 -2.97 0.50
C PHE A 36 -5.64 -3.90 1.28
N THR A 37 -6.21 -5.02 1.70
CA THR A 37 -5.48 -6.21 2.12
C THR A 37 -5.36 -7.18 0.95
N TYR A 38 -4.26 -7.94 0.98
CA TYR A 38 -3.93 -8.97 0.03
C TYR A 38 -3.93 -10.33 0.73
N GLY A 39 -4.51 -11.33 0.09
CA GLY A 39 -4.50 -12.71 0.56
C GLY A 39 -4.38 -13.67 -0.61
N GLY A 40 -3.80 -14.85 -0.42
CA GLY A 40 -3.66 -15.77 -1.54
C GLY A 40 -2.74 -16.94 -1.27
N SER A 41 -2.36 -17.60 -2.36
CA SER A 41 -1.43 -18.73 -2.35
C SER A 41 -0.45 -18.64 -3.52
N TYR A 42 0.72 -19.24 -3.34
CA TYR A 42 1.70 -19.41 -4.40
C TYR A 42 2.26 -20.84 -4.38
N GLN A 43 2.70 -21.29 -5.54
CA GLN A 43 3.39 -22.56 -5.71
C GLN A 43 4.54 -22.38 -6.70
N PHE A 44 5.62 -23.14 -6.51
CA PHE A 44 6.71 -23.19 -7.47
C PHE A 44 6.41 -24.27 -8.49
N ASP A 45 6.49 -23.90 -9.76
CA ASP A 45 6.36 -24.87 -10.85
C ASP A 45 7.72 -25.55 -11.09
N ASP A 46 8.81 -24.77 -11.02
CA ASP A 46 10.21 -25.20 -11.21
C ASP A 46 11.17 -24.33 -10.36
N ASP A 47 12.48 -24.54 -10.50
CA ASP A 47 13.56 -23.82 -9.82
C ASP A 47 13.63 -22.30 -10.09
N GLN A 48 12.82 -21.77 -11.01
CA GLN A 48 12.82 -20.34 -11.36
C GLN A 48 11.43 -19.74 -11.58
N ARG A 49 10.39 -20.58 -11.70
CA ARG A 49 9.02 -20.17 -12.07
C ARG A 49 8.06 -20.42 -10.93
N PHE A 50 7.05 -19.56 -10.82
CA PHE A 50 5.98 -19.72 -9.86
C PHE A 50 4.64 -19.29 -10.44
N THR A 51 3.58 -19.88 -9.89
CA THR A 51 2.21 -19.45 -10.08
C THR A 51 1.64 -18.98 -8.75
N ALA A 52 0.70 -18.03 -8.80
CA ALA A 52 0.04 -17.50 -7.62
C ALA A 52 -1.41 -17.10 -7.90
N VAL A 53 -2.23 -17.18 -6.86
CA VAL A 53 -3.58 -16.64 -6.82
C VAL A 53 -3.62 -15.57 -5.75
N LEU A 54 -4.00 -14.36 -6.13
CA LEU A 54 -4.06 -13.19 -5.25
C LEU A 54 -5.50 -12.68 -5.17
N THR A 55 -5.97 -12.43 -3.97
CA THR A 55 -7.27 -11.83 -3.69
C THR A 55 -7.07 -10.49 -3.00
N THR A 56 -7.95 -9.53 -3.29
CA THR A 56 -7.95 -8.21 -2.65
C THR A 56 -9.22 -8.02 -1.83
N ARG A 57 -9.10 -7.34 -0.69
CA ARG A 57 -10.25 -6.90 0.11
C ARG A 57 -10.00 -5.51 0.68
N ARG A 58 -10.97 -4.60 0.51
CA ARG A 58 -10.87 -3.23 1.03
C ARG A 58 -10.92 -3.22 2.56
N HIS A 59 -10.03 -2.47 3.19
CA HIS A 59 -10.06 -2.17 4.63
C HIS A 59 -10.22 -0.67 4.95
N ALA A 60 -10.01 0.21 3.97
CA ALA A 60 -10.17 1.66 4.14
C ALA A 60 -10.77 2.32 2.90
N GLU A 61 -11.46 3.44 3.12
CA GLU A 61 -11.99 4.28 2.04
C GLU A 61 -10.86 4.92 1.24
N GLY A 62 -11.05 5.02 -0.08
CA GLY A 62 -10.07 5.59 -0.99
C GLY A 62 -10.35 5.23 -2.45
N PRO A 63 -9.40 5.49 -3.36
CA PRO A 63 -9.50 5.08 -4.76
C PRO A 63 -9.77 3.57 -4.92
N PRO A 64 -10.35 3.13 -6.05
CA PRO A 64 -10.46 1.70 -6.37
C PRO A 64 -9.08 1.07 -6.56
N THR A 65 -9.01 -0.27 -6.62
CA THR A 65 -7.77 -0.95 -6.99
C THR A 65 -7.30 -0.55 -8.40
N VAL A 66 -6.07 -0.94 -8.76
CA VAL A 66 -5.54 -0.78 -10.13
C VAL A 66 -6.34 -1.51 -11.21
N PHE A 67 -7.28 -2.39 -10.83
CA PHE A 67 -8.23 -3.07 -11.72
C PHE A 67 -9.57 -2.34 -11.86
N GLY A 68 -9.78 -1.24 -11.13
CA GLY A 68 -11.05 -0.51 -11.09
C GLY A 68 -12.17 -1.18 -10.29
N ARG A 69 -11.87 -2.29 -9.59
CA ARG A 69 -12.81 -3.05 -8.74
C ARG A 69 -12.17 -3.39 -7.40
N ASP A 70 -12.92 -3.35 -6.32
CA ASP A 70 -12.35 -3.49 -4.98
C ASP A 70 -11.92 -4.92 -4.65
N GLU A 71 -12.79 -5.89 -4.92
CA GLU A 71 -12.53 -7.30 -4.67
C GLU A 71 -12.28 -8.00 -6.00
N VAL A 72 -11.03 -8.43 -6.19
CA VAL A 72 -10.60 -9.18 -7.37
C VAL A 72 -9.87 -10.44 -6.99
N GLU A 73 -9.90 -11.42 -7.88
CA GLU A 73 -9.09 -12.63 -7.84
C GLU A 73 -8.18 -12.63 -9.06
N VAL A 74 -6.87 -12.57 -8.83
CA VAL A 74 -5.83 -12.40 -9.85
C VAL A 74 -5.02 -13.67 -9.94
N TYR A 75 -4.94 -14.22 -11.15
CA TYR A 75 -4.05 -15.33 -11.46
C TYR A 75 -2.74 -14.78 -11.99
N LEU A 76 -1.63 -15.16 -11.36
CA LEU A 76 -0.30 -14.64 -11.64
C LEU A 76 0.64 -15.77 -12.03
N SER A 77 1.54 -15.47 -12.97
CA SER A 77 2.70 -16.29 -13.27
C SER A 77 3.94 -15.42 -13.31
N GLY A 78 5.04 -15.92 -12.77
CA GLY A 78 6.24 -15.13 -12.59
C GLY A 78 7.52 -15.91 -12.54
N VAL A 79 8.60 -15.16 -12.45
CA VAL A 79 9.96 -15.66 -12.26
C VAL A 79 10.62 -14.94 -11.10
N PHE A 80 11.58 -15.59 -10.45
CA PHE A 80 12.41 -14.93 -9.44
C PHE A 80 13.87 -14.90 -9.87
N SER A 81 14.57 -13.84 -9.45
CA SER A 81 15.99 -13.62 -9.70
C SER A 81 16.61 -12.98 -8.47
N GLY A 82 17.42 -13.76 -7.75
CA GLY A 82 18.06 -13.34 -6.51
C GLY A 82 17.06 -12.86 -5.44
N ALA A 83 17.11 -11.57 -5.12
CA ALA A 83 16.25 -10.94 -4.12
C ALA A 83 14.94 -10.36 -4.71
N MET A 84 14.72 -10.51 -6.01
CA MET A 84 13.56 -9.94 -6.71
C MET A 84 12.70 -11.03 -7.35
N ALA A 85 11.42 -10.74 -7.52
CA ALA A 85 10.53 -11.53 -8.36
C ALA A 85 9.69 -10.62 -9.23
N THR A 86 9.41 -11.05 -10.46
CA THR A 86 8.46 -10.38 -11.34
C THR A 86 7.36 -11.34 -11.71
N CYS A 87 6.12 -10.87 -11.70
CA CYS A 87 4.97 -11.64 -12.14
C CYS A 87 4.00 -10.77 -12.92
N SER A 88 3.19 -11.43 -13.72
CA SER A 88 2.12 -10.80 -14.47
C SER A 88 0.92 -11.71 -14.56
N GLY A 89 -0.23 -11.13 -14.87
CA GLY A 89 -1.46 -11.88 -14.97
C GLY A 89 -2.68 -10.99 -15.13
N THR A 90 -3.85 -11.56 -14.83
CA THR A 90 -5.14 -10.90 -15.05
C THR A 90 -6.11 -11.24 -13.91
N ALA A 91 -6.98 -10.30 -13.59
CA ALA A 91 -8.07 -10.52 -12.66
C ALA A 91 -9.23 -11.23 -13.35
N LYS A 92 -9.87 -12.19 -12.68
CA LYS A 92 -11.10 -12.85 -13.16
C LYS A 92 -12.22 -11.84 -13.46
N GLN A 93 -12.28 -10.76 -12.68
CA GLN A 93 -13.29 -9.70 -12.78
C GLN A 93 -12.91 -8.62 -13.80
N ALA A 94 -11.67 -8.62 -14.29
CA ALA A 94 -11.15 -7.69 -15.30
C ALA A 94 -10.13 -8.40 -16.21
N PRO A 95 -10.58 -9.38 -17.03
CA PRO A 95 -9.69 -10.23 -17.82
C PRO A 95 -8.91 -9.45 -18.89
N ASP A 96 -9.45 -8.32 -19.35
CA ASP A 96 -8.81 -7.44 -20.33
C ASP A 96 -7.73 -6.51 -19.72
N VAL A 97 -7.57 -6.53 -18.39
CA VAL A 97 -6.61 -5.68 -17.68
C VAL A 97 -5.38 -6.50 -17.30
N LYS A 98 -4.29 -6.28 -18.02
CA LYS A 98 -2.99 -6.85 -17.68
C LYS A 98 -2.44 -6.18 -16.42
N PHE A 99 -2.10 -7.01 -15.44
CA PHE A 99 -1.40 -6.63 -14.22
C PHE A 99 0.04 -7.12 -14.26
N GLU A 100 0.95 -6.29 -13.76
CA GLU A 100 2.36 -6.61 -13.59
C GLU A 100 2.81 -6.18 -12.21
N ALA A 101 3.63 -7.01 -11.56
CA ALA A 101 4.21 -6.70 -10.26
C ALA A 101 5.68 -7.10 -10.18
N THR A 102 6.42 -6.29 -9.41
CA THR A 102 7.80 -6.53 -9.02
C THR A 102 7.84 -6.58 -7.49
N LEU A 103 8.31 -7.70 -6.95
CA LEU A 103 8.55 -7.93 -5.54
C LEU A 103 10.04 -7.79 -5.25
N ILE A 104 10.39 -7.06 -4.19
CA ILE A 104 11.76 -6.81 -3.75
C ILE A 104 11.87 -7.27 -2.30
N TYR A 105 12.71 -8.28 -2.05
CA TYR A 105 12.89 -8.85 -0.72
C TYR A 105 13.42 -7.78 0.24
N SER A 106 12.69 -7.56 1.33
CA SER A 106 13.06 -6.62 2.38
C SER A 106 13.82 -7.39 3.45
N GLN A 107 15.14 -7.22 3.50
CA GLN A 107 15.94 -7.78 4.58
C GLN A 107 15.70 -6.96 5.85
N GLU A 108 15.07 -7.57 6.87
CA GLU A 108 14.89 -6.92 8.19
C GLU A 108 16.23 -6.75 8.94
N ASP A 109 17.25 -7.52 8.54
CA ASP A 109 18.56 -7.61 9.19
C ASP A 109 19.61 -6.67 8.58
N ALA A 110 19.18 -5.51 8.06
CA ALA A 110 20.14 -4.42 7.91
C ALA A 110 20.42 -3.91 9.33
N PRO A 111 21.68 -3.94 9.83
CA PRO A 111 21.99 -3.23 11.07
C PRO A 111 21.44 -1.81 10.92
N PRO A 112 20.78 -1.24 11.95
CA PRO A 112 20.23 0.10 11.85
C PRO A 112 21.35 0.99 11.36
N ALA A 113 21.25 1.45 10.10
CA ALA A 113 22.19 2.41 9.55
C ALA A 113 22.11 3.59 10.51
N ASP A 114 23.20 3.82 11.26
CA ASP A 114 23.33 4.71 12.40
C ASP A 114 22.29 5.83 12.30
N VAL A 115 21.15 5.61 12.97
CA VAL A 115 20.02 6.51 12.83
C VAL A 115 20.46 7.71 13.62
N ARG A 116 21.15 8.64 12.96
CA ARG A 116 21.05 10.05 13.24
C ARG A 116 19.62 10.49 12.90
N SER A 117 18.65 9.83 13.53
CA SER A 117 17.40 10.44 13.91
C SER A 117 17.87 11.61 14.73
N ALA A 118 17.95 12.77 14.08
CA ALA A 118 17.94 14.01 14.82
C ALA A 118 16.66 13.92 15.63
N VAL A 119 16.78 13.54 16.91
CA VAL A 119 15.75 13.82 17.90
C VAL A 119 15.70 15.34 17.89
N VAL A 120 14.87 15.89 17.02
CA VAL A 120 14.57 17.32 17.02
C VAL A 120 13.86 17.50 18.35
N ARG A 121 14.58 18.00 19.34
CA ARG A 121 13.95 18.50 20.55
C ARG A 121 13.05 19.64 20.10
N LEU A 122 11.75 19.36 20.05
CA LEU A 122 10.74 20.36 19.77
C LEU A 122 10.92 21.49 20.78
N ASN A 123 11.41 22.63 20.31
CA ASN A 123 11.52 23.82 21.14
C ASN A 123 10.11 24.36 21.35
N VAL A 124 9.55 24.09 22.53
CA VAL A 124 8.19 24.53 22.91
C VAL A 124 8.04 26.05 22.76
N ASP A 125 9.11 26.81 22.99
CA ASP A 125 9.13 28.28 22.87
C ASP A 125 9.05 28.79 21.42
N LYS A 126 9.32 27.92 20.43
CA LYS A 126 9.19 28.21 19.00
C LYS A 126 7.90 27.64 18.39
N LEU A 127 7.06 26.95 19.16
CA LEU A 127 5.74 26.61 18.65
C LEU A 127 4.94 27.91 18.42
N PRO A 128 4.18 28.00 17.31
CA PRO A 128 3.26 29.09 17.11
C PRO A 128 2.34 29.14 18.33
N LYS A 129 2.33 30.28 19.02
CA LYS A 129 1.40 30.50 20.14
C LYS A 129 -0.01 30.27 19.61
N GLY A 130 -0.83 29.58 20.40
CA GLY A 130 -2.21 29.25 20.06
C GLY A 130 -2.99 30.47 19.56
N PRO A 131 -4.12 30.26 18.86
CA PRO A 131 -4.85 31.31 18.17
C PRO A 131 -5.02 32.52 19.09
N ASP A 132 -4.32 33.58 18.71
CA ASP A 132 -4.33 34.86 19.40
C ASP A 132 -5.77 35.35 19.52
N SER A 133 -6.07 36.10 20.58
CA SER A 133 -7.40 36.52 21.02
C SER A 133 -8.14 37.49 20.06
N ARG A 134 -7.94 37.35 18.75
CA ARG A 134 -8.74 37.99 17.69
C ARG A 134 -10.11 37.34 17.53
N TYR A 135 -10.67 36.77 18.60
CA TYR A 135 -12.11 36.55 18.68
C TYR A 135 -12.78 37.92 18.77
N ARG A 136 -13.01 38.54 17.62
CA ARG A 136 -13.89 39.70 17.52
C ARG A 136 -15.29 39.16 17.83
N PRO A 137 -16.00 39.65 18.86
CA PRO A 137 -17.39 39.27 19.07
C PRO A 137 -18.15 39.56 17.78
N ARG A 138 -18.85 38.55 17.24
CA ARG A 138 -19.84 38.79 16.19
C ARG A 138 -20.79 39.85 16.74
N HIS A 139 -20.90 40.99 16.04
CA HIS A 139 -21.91 41.98 16.36
C HIS A 139 -23.28 41.30 16.42
N PRO A 140 -24.06 41.47 17.51
CA PRO A 140 -25.43 41.01 17.51
C PRO A 140 -26.17 41.79 16.42
N PHE A 141 -26.84 41.08 15.51
CA PHE A 141 -27.79 41.71 14.60
C PHE A 141 -28.91 42.34 15.44
N THR A 142 -29.01 43.66 15.44
CA THR A 142 -30.21 44.34 15.94
C THR A 142 -31.33 44.05 14.95
N ALA A 143 -32.29 43.23 15.35
CA ALA A 143 -33.57 43.14 14.67
C ALA A 143 -34.27 44.50 14.82
N GLY A 144 -34.41 45.25 13.71
CA GLY A 144 -35.24 46.45 13.68
C GLY A 144 -36.71 46.06 13.96
N PRO A 145 -37.48 46.92 14.66
CA PRO A 145 -38.88 46.63 14.90
C PRO A 145 -39.64 46.66 13.57
N SER A 146 -40.51 45.66 13.39
CA SER A 146 -41.50 45.63 12.34
C SER A 146 -42.78 46.29 12.86
N LYS A 147 -43.21 47.36 12.17
CA LYS A 147 -44.42 48.18 12.34
C LYS A 147 -44.56 49.00 13.62
#